data_AF-A0A7S3YNK8-F1
#
_entry.id   AF-A0A7S3YNK8-F1
#
_cell.length_a   1.000
_cell.length_b   1.000
_cell.length_c   1.000
_cell.angle_alpha   90.00
_cell.angle_beta   90.00
_cell.angle_gamma   90.00
#
_symmetry.space_group_name_H-M   'P 1'
#
loop_
_entity.id
_entity.type
_entity.pdbx_description
1 polymer ?
#
loop_
_entity_poly.entity_id
_entity_poly.type
_entity_poly.pdbx_seq_one_letter_code
_entity_poly.pdbx_strand_id
1 'polypeptide(L)'
;MGIVSVAYTTHAVFPTVVAEMKDVKEFPKALEISFGVVTLFYLLAGAGFYIYGKATDPQITFNLPERMQYVVSYAIIITICLKFALMINPVVLFVEKTCRNNGRLVSLLCIDPKSPEGTPIKPVRIVLVASCVLAALLIPYIALIHSVVGVFWSTFVCVVLPCVLALQLRNWLPIQYAAIWGLLGLSTVMMFTGLYQNILQIKSCYDGTNAYENMCN
;
A
#
# COMPACT_ATOMS: atom_id res chain seq x y z
N MET A 1 -10.96 5.12 -7.09
CA MET A 1 -9.61 5.72 -7.26
C MET A 1 -8.58 5.19 -6.26
N GLY A 2 -8.89 5.11 -4.96
CA GLY A 2 -7.91 4.74 -3.93
C GLY A 2 -7.28 3.35 -4.09
N ILE A 3 -8.10 2.31 -4.34
CA ILE A 3 -7.63 0.92 -4.50
C ILE A 3 -6.61 0.79 -5.65
N VAL A 4 -6.89 1.42 -6.80
CA VAL A 4 -5.97 1.41 -7.95
C VAL A 4 -4.69 2.18 -7.62
N SER A 5 -4.77 3.31 -6.92
CA SER A 5 -3.59 4.09 -6.51
C SER A 5 -2.63 3.28 -5.63
N VAL A 6 -3.17 2.49 -4.69
CA VAL A 6 -2.34 1.60 -3.84
C VAL A 6 -1.61 0.54 -4.66
N ALA A 7 -2.23 0.03 -5.72
CA ALA A 7 -1.59 -0.98 -6.57
C ALA A 7 -0.29 -0.49 -7.22
N TYR A 8 -0.18 0.81 -7.48
CA TYR A 8 1.03 1.43 -8.04
C TYR A 8 2.02 1.90 -6.98
N THR A 9 1.73 1.69 -5.69
CA THR A 9 2.56 2.17 -4.59
C THR A 9 3.69 1.16 -4.29
N THR A 10 4.84 1.35 -4.92
CA THR A 10 6.03 0.47 -4.76
C THR A 10 7.25 1.18 -4.18
N HIS A 11 7.10 2.43 -3.73
CA HIS A 11 8.23 3.30 -3.39
C HIS A 11 9.07 2.79 -2.21
N ALA A 12 8.47 2.04 -1.27
CA ALA A 12 9.18 1.50 -0.11
C ALA A 12 10.22 0.43 -0.49
N VAL A 13 10.05 -0.26 -1.63
CA VAL A 13 10.98 -1.32 -2.06
C VAL A 13 12.06 -0.82 -3.01
N PHE A 14 11.91 0.39 -3.57
CA PHE A 14 12.87 0.95 -4.53
C PHE A 14 14.30 1.05 -3.98
N PRO A 15 14.54 1.53 -2.74
CA PRO A 15 15.91 1.61 -2.22
C PRO A 15 16.58 0.24 -2.12
N THR A 16 15.84 -0.78 -1.69
CA THR A 16 16.35 -2.16 -1.59
C THR A 16 16.63 -2.74 -2.97
N VAL A 17 15.73 -2.55 -3.94
CA VAL A 17 15.93 -3.02 -5.31
C VAL A 17 17.16 -2.36 -5.94
N VAL A 18 17.30 -1.04 -5.79
CA VAL A 18 18.45 -0.30 -6.32
C VAL A 18 19.76 -0.76 -5.68
N ALA A 19 19.77 -1.05 -4.38
CA ALA A 19 20.95 -1.54 -3.67
C ALA A 19 21.44 -2.91 -4.18
N GLU A 20 20.51 -3.77 -4.60
CA GLU A 20 20.80 -5.12 -5.09
C GLU A 20 21.01 -5.19 -6.62
N MET A 21 20.79 -4.09 -7.35
CA MET A 21 20.97 -4.07 -8.80
C MET A 21 22.44 -4.05 -9.20
N LYS A 22 22.81 -4.97 -10.10
CA LYS A 22 24.15 -5.03 -10.71
C LYS A 22 24.50 -3.75 -11.49
N ASP A 23 23.53 -3.19 -12.20
CA ASP A 23 23.66 -1.88 -12.88
C ASP A 23 22.46 -0.99 -12.54
N VAL A 24 22.71 0.05 -11.76
CA VAL A 24 21.70 1.02 -11.31
C VAL A 24 21.16 1.85 -12.49
N LYS A 25 21.90 1.98 -13.60
CA LYS A 25 21.45 2.73 -14.79
C LYS A 25 20.26 2.06 -15.49
N GLU A 26 20.07 0.76 -15.30
CA GLU A 26 18.94 0.01 -15.86
C GLU A 26 17.65 0.14 -15.03
N PHE A 27 17.73 0.72 -13.83
CA PHE A 27 16.57 0.86 -12.94
C PHE A 27 15.37 1.58 -13.58
N PRO A 28 15.52 2.71 -14.29
CA PRO A 28 14.39 3.38 -14.94
C PRO A 28 13.70 2.48 -15.99
N LYS A 29 14.50 1.74 -16.78
CA LYS A 29 13.98 0.82 -17.80
C LYS A 29 13.22 -0.35 -17.16
N ALA A 30 13.72 -0.89 -16.05
CA ALA A 30 13.03 -1.93 -15.29
C ALA A 30 11.70 -1.42 -14.71
N LEU A 31 11.66 -0.17 -14.23
CA LEU A 31 10.42 0.47 -13.76
C LEU A 31 9.40 0.64 -14.89
N GLU A 32 9.81 1.17 -16.04
CA GLU A 32 8.91 1.34 -17.19
C GLU A 32 8.28 0.01 -17.64
N ILE A 33 9.09 -1.04 -17.74
CA ILE A 33 8.59 -2.37 -18.12
C ILE A 33 7.62 -2.91 -17.07
N SER A 34 7.98 -2.84 -15.78
CA SER A 34 7.13 -3.37 -14.72
C SER A 34 5.80 -2.63 -14.60
N PHE A 35 5.81 -1.29 -14.65
CA PHE A 35 4.58 -0.48 -14.66
C PHE A 35 3.75 -0.71 -15.93
N GLY A 36 4.38 -0.88 -17.09
CA GLY A 36 3.68 -1.20 -18.33
C GLY A 36 2.95 -2.55 -18.25
N VAL A 37 3.62 -3.58 -17.73
CA VAL A 37 3.02 -4.91 -17.53
C VAL A 37 1.87 -4.86 -16.54
N VAL A 38 2.04 -4.17 -15.40
CA VAL A 38 0.98 -4.01 -14.39
C VAL A 38 -0.23 -3.27 -14.98
N THR A 39 0.01 -2.21 -15.74
CA THR A 39 -1.06 -1.44 -16.40
C THR A 39 -1.83 -2.31 -17.37
N LEU A 40 -1.15 -3.14 -18.17
CA LEU A 40 -1.80 -4.07 -19.09
C LEU A 40 -2.72 -5.05 -18.36
N PHE A 41 -2.27 -5.64 -17.25
CA PHE A 41 -3.11 -6.54 -16.45
C PHE A 41 -4.35 -5.83 -15.89
N TYR A 42 -4.21 -4.60 -15.39
CA TYR A 42 -5.35 -3.82 -14.90
C TYR A 42 -6.33 -3.44 -16.00
N LEU A 43 -5.85 -3.13 -17.20
CA LEU A 43 -6.71 -2.85 -18.36
C LEU A 43 -7.49 -4.09 -18.80
N LEU A 44 -6.84 -5.26 -18.83
CA LEU A 44 -7.51 -6.54 -19.14
C LEU A 44 -8.58 -6.88 -18.09
N ALA A 45 -8.29 -6.67 -16.80
CA ALA A 45 -9.27 -6.86 -15.74
C ALA A 45 -10.46 -5.90 -15.87
N GLY A 46 -10.20 -4.62 -16.19
CA GLY A 46 -11.24 -3.62 -16.45
C GLY A 46 -12.11 -3.96 -17.66
N ALA A 47 -11.49 -4.44 -18.75
CA ALA A 47 -12.21 -4.89 -19.93
C ALA A 47 -13.09 -6.12 -19.62
N GLY A 48 -12.61 -7.05 -18.80
CA GLY A 48 -13.40 -8.17 -18.31
C GLY A 48 -14.63 -7.71 -17.53
N PHE A 49 -14.46 -6.77 -16.60
CA PHE A 49 -15.59 -6.19 -15.86
C PHE A 49 -16.59 -5.46 -16.77
N TYR A 50 -16.12 -4.79 -17.83
CA TYR A 50 -16.99 -4.15 -18.80
C TYR A 50 -17.87 -5.14 -19.58
N ILE A 51 -17.33 -6.33 -19.91
CA ILE A 51 -18.05 -7.37 -20.65
C ILE A 51 -19.10 -8.07 -19.79
N TYR A 52 -18.74 -8.47 -18.57
CA TYR A 52 -19.62 -9.27 -17.70
C TYR A 52 -20.51 -8.42 -16.78
N GLY A 53 -20.14 -7.16 -16.54
CA GLY A 53 -20.96 -6.20 -15.79
C GLY A 53 -21.37 -6.70 -14.42
N LYS A 54 -22.69 -6.73 -14.16
CA LYS A 54 -23.27 -7.15 -12.86
C LYS A 54 -23.32 -8.66 -12.67
N ALA A 55 -22.98 -9.46 -13.68
CA ALA A 55 -22.95 -10.92 -13.56
C ALA A 55 -21.67 -11.43 -12.88
N THR A 56 -20.70 -10.55 -12.60
CA THR A 56 -19.46 -10.89 -11.90
C THR A 56 -19.43 -10.38 -10.47
N ASP A 57 -19.01 -11.24 -9.56
CA ASP A 57 -18.71 -10.88 -8.18
C ASP A 57 -17.56 -9.87 -8.09
N PRO A 58 -17.54 -8.98 -7.08
CA PRO A 58 -16.48 -7.98 -6.89
C PRO A 58 -15.09 -8.61 -6.71
N GLN A 59 -15.03 -9.84 -6.21
CA GLN A 59 -13.79 -10.60 -6.11
C GLN A 59 -13.69 -11.59 -7.28
N ILE A 60 -12.72 -11.34 -8.16
CA ILE A 60 -12.48 -12.13 -9.38
C ILE A 60 -12.28 -13.63 -9.10
N THR A 61 -11.77 -13.98 -7.91
CA THR A 61 -11.54 -15.37 -7.51
C THR A 61 -12.83 -16.20 -7.45
N PHE A 62 -13.95 -15.60 -7.05
CA PHE A 62 -15.25 -16.30 -6.97
C PHE A 62 -15.90 -16.51 -8.34
N ASN A 63 -15.48 -15.74 -9.35
CA ASN A 63 -15.96 -15.89 -10.73
C ASN A 63 -15.28 -17.02 -11.50
N LEU A 64 -14.33 -17.74 -10.90
CA LEU A 64 -13.60 -18.83 -11.53
C LEU A 64 -14.32 -20.17 -11.37
N PRO A 65 -14.15 -21.12 -12.30
CA PRO A 65 -14.65 -22.48 -12.12
C PRO A 65 -13.96 -23.15 -10.92
N GLU A 66 -14.71 -23.99 -10.21
CA GLU A 66 -14.41 -24.54 -8.87
C GLU A 66 -12.96 -25.03 -8.72
N ARG A 67 -12.46 -25.83 -9.68
CA ARG A 67 -11.09 -26.36 -9.66
C ARG A 67 -10.00 -25.28 -9.75
N MET A 68 -10.22 -24.23 -10.56
CA MET A 68 -9.28 -23.12 -10.71
C MET A 68 -9.38 -22.17 -9.52
N GLN A 69 -10.57 -21.96 -8.97
CA GLN A 69 -10.80 -21.15 -7.79
C GLN A 69 -9.95 -21.62 -6.60
N TYR A 70 -9.88 -22.93 -6.33
CA TYR A 70 -9.04 -23.47 -5.24
C TYR A 70 -7.55 -23.17 -5.45
N VAL A 71 -7.04 -23.41 -6.66
CA VAL A 71 -5.63 -23.19 -6.99
C VAL A 71 -5.27 -21.70 -6.86
N VAL A 72 -6.09 -20.82 -7.42
CA VAL A 72 -5.88 -19.37 -7.36
C VAL A 72 -5.99 -18.85 -5.93
N SER A 73 -6.97 -19.34 -5.16
CA SER A 73 -7.12 -18.98 -3.74
C SER A 73 -5.88 -19.34 -2.93
N TYR A 74 -5.33 -20.55 -3.13
CA TYR A 74 -4.13 -20.99 -2.44
C TYR A 74 -2.90 -20.14 -2.83
N ALA A 75 -2.74 -19.82 -4.12
CA ALA A 75 -1.68 -18.93 -4.60
C ALA A 75 -1.79 -17.51 -4.00
N ILE A 76 -3.01 -16.98 -3.89
CA ILE A 76 -3.27 -15.69 -3.24
C ILE A 76 -2.87 -15.75 -1.76
N ILE A 77 -3.28 -16.79 -1.03
CA ILE A 77 -2.93 -16.97 0.39
C ILE A 77 -1.40 -17.00 0.57
N ILE A 78 -0.69 -17.80 -0.24
CA ILE A 78 0.78 -17.86 -0.20
C ILE A 78 1.38 -16.47 -0.46
N THR A 79 0.89 -15.76 -1.47
CA THR A 79 1.38 -14.42 -1.82
C THR A 79 1.13 -13.43 -0.68
N ILE A 80 -0.02 -13.48 -0.02
CA ILE A 80 -0.35 -12.63 1.13
C ILE A 80 0.60 -12.92 2.29
N CYS A 81 0.83 -14.19 2.62
CA CYS A 81 1.75 -14.59 3.70
C CYS A 81 3.18 -14.10 3.43
N LEU A 82 3.67 -14.27 2.19
CA LEU A 82 5.00 -13.81 1.78
C LEU A 82 5.11 -12.28 1.84
N LYS A 83 4.11 -11.57 1.29
CA LYS A 83 4.09 -10.09 1.34
C LYS A 83 4.08 -9.57 2.76
N PHE A 84 3.28 -10.18 3.65
CA PHE A 84 3.24 -9.81 5.06
C PHE A 84 4.60 -10.06 5.74
N ALA A 85 5.22 -11.22 5.51
CA ALA A 85 6.54 -11.55 6.06
C ALA A 85 7.63 -10.57 5.61
N LEU A 86 7.59 -10.14 4.35
CA LEU A 86 8.53 -9.16 3.81
C LEU A 86 8.29 -7.75 4.36
N MET A 87 7.03 -7.34 4.51
CA MET A 87 6.66 -5.99 4.97
C MET A 87 6.85 -5.80 6.47
N ILE A 88 6.63 -6.85 7.28
CA ILE A 88 6.75 -6.76 8.74
C ILE A 88 8.21 -6.57 9.18
N ASN A 89 9.16 -7.10 8.42
CA ASN A 89 10.58 -7.12 8.78
C ASN A 89 11.18 -5.70 8.93
N PRO A 90 11.09 -4.79 7.94
CA PRO A 90 11.59 -3.42 8.09
C PRO A 90 10.83 -2.64 9.18
N VAL A 91 9.55 -2.93 9.39
CA VAL A 91 8.76 -2.28 10.46
C VAL A 91 9.26 -2.69 11.84
N VAL A 92 9.51 -3.98 12.05
CA VAL A 92 10.07 -4.51 13.31
C VAL A 92 11.43 -3.88 13.57
N LEU A 93 12.33 -3.85 12.57
CA LEU A 93 13.66 -3.22 12.72
C LEU A 93 13.56 -1.73 13.10
N PHE A 94 12.63 -0.98 12.50
CA PHE A 94 12.41 0.43 12.83
C PHE A 94 11.89 0.61 14.26
N VAL A 95 10.92 -0.21 14.67
CA VAL A 95 10.35 -0.16 16.03
C VAL A 95 11.40 -0.56 17.06
N GLU A 96 12.16 -1.62 16.82
CA GLU A 96 13.24 -2.07 17.70
C GLU A 96 14.31 -0.99 17.88
N LYS A 97 14.72 -0.32 16.79
CA LYS A 97 15.68 0.79 16.85
C LYS A 97 15.15 1.96 17.67
N THR A 98 13.89 2.35 17.45
CA THR A 98 13.22 3.41 18.21
C THR A 98 13.09 3.04 19.69
N CYS A 99 12.70 1.79 20.00
CA CYS A 99 12.58 1.27 21.35
C CYS A 99 13.93 1.25 22.07
N ARG A 100 15.02 0.87 21.40
CA ARG A 100 16.38 0.88 21.96
C ARG A 100 16.86 2.29 22.31
N ASN A 101 16.57 3.27 21.45
CA ASN A 101 16.88 4.69 21.71
C ASN A 101 16.06 5.26 22.88
N ASN A 102 14.84 4.74 23.10
CA ASN A 102 13.96 5.17 24.18
C ASN A 102 14.05 4.21 25.38
N GLY A 103 14.96 4.47 26.32
CA GLY A 103 15.22 3.61 27.50
C GLY A 103 14.00 3.24 28.37
N ARG A 104 12.88 3.97 28.29
CA ARG A 104 11.60 3.64 28.94
C ARG A 104 10.81 2.49 28.29
N LEU A 105 10.94 2.29 26.98
CA LEU A 105 10.27 1.21 26.26
C LEU A 105 11.05 -0.11 26.37
N VAL A 106 12.37 -0.03 26.56
CA VAL A 106 13.25 -1.18 26.83
C VAL A 106 12.81 -1.93 28.08
N SER A 107 12.44 -1.22 29.15
CA SER A 107 11.97 -1.83 30.40
C SER A 107 10.55 -2.40 30.31
N LEU A 108 9.65 -1.78 29.53
CA LEU A 108 8.27 -2.24 29.36
C LEU A 108 8.15 -3.50 28.47
N LEU A 109 9.01 -3.63 27.46
CA LEU A 109 8.97 -4.75 26.50
C LEU A 109 9.93 -5.89 26.86
N CYS A 110 10.51 -5.88 28.08
CA CYS A 110 11.47 -6.86 28.59
C CYS A 110 12.60 -7.13 27.58
N ILE A 111 13.17 -6.06 27.02
CA ILE A 111 14.24 -6.15 26.03
C ILE A 111 15.55 -6.31 26.79
N ASP A 112 16.23 -7.44 26.61
CA ASP A 112 17.52 -7.69 27.22
C ASP A 112 18.56 -6.71 26.63
N PRO A 113 19.10 -5.74 27.41
CA PRO A 113 19.96 -4.67 26.90
C PRO A 113 21.31 -5.18 26.39
N LYS A 114 21.65 -6.45 26.68
CA LYS A 114 22.90 -7.11 26.26
C LYS A 114 22.79 -7.89 24.94
N SER A 115 21.63 -7.92 24.29
CA SER A 115 21.51 -8.63 23.02
C SER A 115 22.24 -7.87 21.91
N PRO A 116 23.14 -8.53 21.15
CA PRO A 116 23.95 -7.88 20.11
C PRO A 116 23.08 -7.17 19.07
N GLU A 117 23.60 -6.11 18.48
CA GLU A 117 22.95 -5.43 17.35
C GLU A 117 22.70 -6.45 16.23
N GLY A 118 21.43 -6.74 15.93
CA GLY A 118 21.04 -7.67 14.87
C GLY A 118 20.22 -8.90 15.30
N THR A 119 20.01 -9.14 16.60
CA THR A 119 19.05 -10.18 17.02
C THR A 119 17.63 -9.61 17.08
N PRO A 120 16.66 -10.14 16.31
CA PRO A 120 15.27 -9.69 16.36
C PRO A 120 14.71 -9.97 17.76
N ILE A 121 14.16 -8.93 18.38
CA ILE A 121 13.53 -8.99 19.69
C ILE A 121 12.18 -9.68 19.51
N LYS A 122 12.16 -11.00 19.78
CA LYS A 122 10.98 -11.87 19.69
C LYS A 122 9.68 -11.23 20.24
N PRO A 123 9.65 -10.55 21.40
CA PRO A 123 8.40 -9.97 21.91
C PRO A 123 7.87 -8.79 21.07
N VAL A 124 8.72 -7.95 20.48
CA VAL A 124 8.28 -6.81 19.64
C VAL A 124 7.53 -7.31 18.42
N ARG A 125 8.05 -8.36 17.77
CA ARG A 125 7.40 -8.98 16.62
C ARG A 125 6.05 -9.59 16.98
N ILE A 126 5.95 -10.27 18.12
CA ILE A 126 4.69 -10.90 18.58
C ILE A 126 3.64 -9.82 18.86
N VAL A 127 3.99 -8.77 19.59
CA VAL A 127 3.07 -7.66 19.91
C VAL A 127 2.57 -6.97 18.64
N LEU A 128 3.46 -6.75 17.67
CA LEU A 128 3.12 -6.06 16.43
C LEU A 128 2.25 -6.93 15.51
N VAL A 129 2.50 -8.24 15.43
CA VAL A 129 1.61 -9.16 14.71
C VAL A 129 0.26 -9.27 15.42
N ALA A 130 0.25 -9.38 16.75
CA ALA A 130 -0.98 -9.46 17.53
C ALA A 130 -1.85 -8.21 17.37
N SER A 131 -1.25 -7.00 17.32
CA SER A 131 -2.00 -5.77 17.09
C SER A 131 -2.58 -5.71 15.68
N CYS A 132 -1.87 -6.20 14.66
CA CYS A 132 -2.42 -6.33 13.30
C CYS A 132 -3.62 -7.29 13.24
N VAL A 133 -3.53 -8.45 13.90
CA VAL A 133 -4.64 -9.42 13.97
C VAL A 133 -5.85 -8.82 14.69
N LEU A 134 -5.62 -8.14 15.80
CA LEU A 134 -6.69 -7.48 16.55
C LEU A 134 -7.37 -6.38 15.69
N ALA A 135 -6.58 -5.57 14.98
CA ALA A 135 -7.13 -4.58 14.05
C ALA A 135 -7.95 -5.23 12.93
N ALA A 136 -7.47 -6.36 12.37
CA ALA A 136 -8.20 -7.08 11.33
C ALA A 136 -9.56 -7.64 11.81
N LEU A 137 -9.68 -7.98 13.09
CA LEU A 137 -10.94 -8.47 13.68
C LEU A 137 -11.93 -7.34 14.03
N LEU A 138 -11.41 -6.16 14.39
CA LEU A 138 -12.25 -5.04 14.86
C LEU A 138 -12.73 -4.12 13.74
N ILE A 139 -12.08 -4.16 12.57
CA ILE A 139 -12.34 -3.23 11.48
C ILE A 139 -13.24 -3.88 10.42
N PRO A 140 -14.54 -3.54 10.37
CA PRO A 140 -15.41 -3.92 9.25
C PRO A 140 -15.05 -3.12 7.98
N TYR A 141 -15.44 -3.61 6.81
CA TYR A 141 -15.27 -2.91 5.52
C TYR A 141 -13.81 -2.55 5.15
N ILE A 142 -12.91 -3.55 5.26
CA ILE A 142 -11.47 -3.38 5.02
C ILE A 142 -11.18 -2.75 3.65
N ALA A 143 -11.93 -3.09 2.60
CA ALA A 143 -11.72 -2.55 1.26
C ALA A 143 -11.90 -1.02 1.17
N LEU A 144 -12.93 -0.47 1.82
CA LEU A 144 -13.20 0.96 1.82
C LEU A 144 -12.16 1.73 2.64
N ILE A 145 -11.79 1.20 3.80
CA ILE A 145 -10.76 1.80 4.66
C ILE A 145 -9.40 1.75 3.94
N HIS A 146 -9.09 0.64 3.28
CA HIS A 146 -7.88 0.51 2.48
C HIS A 146 -7.85 1.51 1.32
N SER A 147 -8.99 1.81 0.69
CA SER A 147 -9.09 2.84 -0.34
C SER A 147 -8.81 4.25 0.21
N VAL A 148 -9.32 4.58 1.40
CA VAL A 148 -9.07 5.88 2.08
C VAL A 148 -7.60 6.01 2.48
N VAL A 149 -7.08 5.03 3.21
CA VAL A 149 -5.67 5.00 3.63
C VAL A 149 -4.78 5.05 2.41
N GLY A 150 -5.16 4.32 1.37
CA GLY A 150 -4.47 4.24 0.10
C GLY A 150 -4.32 5.57 -0.62
N VAL A 151 -5.43 6.28 -0.87
CA VAL A 151 -5.37 7.56 -1.58
C VAL A 151 -4.58 8.62 -0.79
N PHE A 152 -4.69 8.63 0.54
CA PHE A 152 -3.95 9.57 1.38
C PHE A 152 -2.45 9.25 1.42
N TRP A 153 -2.12 8.03 1.84
CA TRP A 153 -0.73 7.63 2.06
C TRP A 153 0.04 7.53 0.74
N SER A 154 -0.58 6.96 -0.30
CA SER A 154 0.04 6.90 -1.63
C SER A 154 0.30 8.29 -2.18
N THR A 155 -0.68 9.20 -2.18
CA THR A 155 -0.45 10.55 -2.74
C THR A 155 0.63 11.31 -1.95
N PHE A 156 0.64 11.16 -0.63
CA PHE A 156 1.63 11.81 0.22
C PHE A 156 3.05 11.28 -0.04
N VAL A 157 3.25 9.96 -0.02
CA VAL A 157 4.58 9.35 -0.17
C VAL A 157 5.07 9.39 -1.60
N CYS A 158 4.20 9.13 -2.58
CA CYS A 158 4.58 8.97 -3.98
C CYS A 158 4.73 10.30 -4.71
N VAL A 159 4.03 11.35 -4.26
CA VAL A 159 4.00 12.64 -4.97
C VAL A 159 4.46 13.80 -4.09
N VAL A 160 3.81 14.01 -2.94
CA VAL A 160 4.09 15.20 -2.11
C VAL A 160 5.53 15.18 -1.61
N LEU A 161 5.95 14.07 -1.00
CA LEU A 161 7.28 13.93 -0.41
C LEU A 161 8.42 14.11 -1.45
N PRO A 162 8.46 13.37 -2.58
CA PRO A 162 9.53 13.57 -3.57
C PRO A 162 9.51 14.96 -4.21
N CYS A 163 8.35 15.58 -4.40
CA CYS A 163 8.26 16.94 -4.94
C CYS A 163 8.82 17.98 -3.96
N VAL A 164 8.46 17.90 -2.68
CA VAL A 164 8.99 18.81 -1.64
C VAL A 164 10.50 18.64 -1.51
N LEU A 165 10.98 17.39 -1.46
CA LEU A 165 12.42 17.10 -1.42
C LEU A 165 13.12 17.64 -2.67
N ALA A 166 12.57 17.44 -3.87
CA ALA A 166 13.15 17.95 -5.10
C ALA A 166 13.29 19.47 -5.07
N LEU A 167 12.30 20.21 -4.57
CA LEU A 167 12.35 21.66 -4.42
C LEU A 167 13.42 22.12 -3.41
N GLN A 168 13.69 21.33 -2.37
CA GLN A 168 14.70 21.63 -1.36
C GLN A 168 16.13 21.31 -1.81
N LEU A 169 16.31 20.28 -2.64
CA LEU A 169 17.61 19.72 -3.00
C LEU A 169 18.31 20.45 -4.15
N ARG A 170 17.58 21.14 -5.03
CA ARG A 170 18.16 21.71 -6.25
C ARG A 170 17.47 23.01 -6.66
N ASN A 171 18.25 23.95 -7.22
CA ASN A 171 17.71 25.09 -7.93
C ASN A 171 17.26 24.65 -9.33
N TRP A 172 15.96 24.72 -9.58
CA TRP A 172 15.35 24.30 -10.84
C TRP A 172 15.15 25.49 -11.79
N LEU A 173 15.11 25.20 -13.09
CA LEU A 173 14.66 26.18 -14.09
C LEU A 173 13.22 26.61 -13.79
N PRO A 174 12.81 27.84 -14.12
CA PRO A 174 11.48 28.36 -13.81
C PRO A 174 10.35 27.47 -14.36
N ILE A 175 10.56 26.82 -15.50
CA ILE A 175 9.57 25.91 -16.10
C ILE A 175 9.45 24.59 -15.34
N GLN A 176 10.56 24.04 -14.84
CA GLN A 176 10.58 22.83 -14.02
C GLN A 176 9.98 23.11 -12.64
N TYR A 177 10.27 24.29 -12.09
CA TYR A 177 9.68 24.76 -10.85
C TYR A 177 8.15 24.90 -10.97
N ALA A 178 7.67 25.53 -12.04
CA ALA A 178 6.23 25.63 -12.32
C ALA A 178 5.57 24.26 -12.51
N ALA A 179 6.23 23.32 -13.20
CA ALA A 179 5.74 21.96 -13.37
C ALA A 179 5.61 21.20 -12.04
N ILE A 180 6.60 21.31 -11.14
CA ILE A 180 6.56 20.66 -9.83
C ILE A 180 5.42 21.22 -8.96
N TRP A 181 5.24 22.54 -8.94
CA TRP A 181 4.12 23.18 -8.23
C TRP A 181 2.76 22.82 -8.83
N GLY A 182 2.67 22.73 -10.16
CA GLY A 182 1.47 22.26 -10.85
C GLY A 182 1.12 20.81 -10.48
N LEU A 183 2.12 19.92 -10.45
CA LEU A 183 1.94 18.52 -10.08
C LEU A 183 1.52 18.37 -8.61
N LEU A 184 2.12 19.14 -7.70
CA LEU A 184 1.73 19.21 -6.28
C LEU A 184 0.28 19.67 -6.12
N GLY A 185 -0.10 20.76 -6.80
CA GLY A 185 -1.45 21.29 -6.76
C GLY A 185 -2.48 20.27 -7.27
N LEU A 186 -2.24 19.70 -8.46
CA LEU A 186 -3.12 18.70 -9.06
C LEU A 186 -3.31 17.48 -8.15
N SER A 187 -2.21 16.96 -7.59
CA SER A 187 -2.24 15.78 -6.73
C SER A 187 -2.98 16.04 -5.43
N THR A 188 -2.84 17.25 -4.87
CA THR A 188 -3.58 17.67 -3.68
C THR A 188 -5.08 17.71 -3.95
N VAL A 189 -5.49 18.26 -5.10
CA VAL A 189 -6.92 18.27 -5.51
C VAL A 189 -7.44 16.84 -5.71
N MET A 190 -6.68 15.97 -6.38
CA MET A 190 -7.05 14.56 -6.56
C MET A 190 -7.15 13.81 -5.22
N MET A 191 -6.28 14.12 -4.26
CA MET A 191 -6.33 13.53 -2.93
C MET A 191 -7.60 13.94 -2.18
N PHE A 192 -7.93 15.23 -2.14
CA PHE A 192 -9.12 15.72 -1.44
C PHE A 192 -10.42 15.23 -2.07
N THR A 193 -10.51 15.28 -3.40
CA THR A 193 -11.68 14.76 -4.12
C THR A 193 -11.82 13.24 -3.94
N GLY A 194 -10.73 12.49 -3.99
CA GLY A 194 -10.71 11.06 -3.72
C GLY A 194 -11.11 10.70 -2.28
N LEU A 195 -10.60 11.44 -1.29
CA LEU A 195 -11.00 11.26 0.12
C LEU A 195 -12.48 11.54 0.33
N TYR A 196 -12.97 12.65 -0.23
CA TYR A 196 -14.38 13.02 -0.14
C TYR A 196 -15.29 11.93 -0.70
N GLN A 197 -14.98 11.41 -1.90
CA GLN A 197 -15.73 10.32 -2.52
C GLN A 197 -15.74 9.04 -1.67
N ASN A 198 -14.58 8.62 -1.14
CA ASN A 198 -14.52 7.41 -0.32
C ASN A 198 -15.29 7.58 1.00
N ILE A 199 -15.26 8.76 1.63
CA ILE A 199 -16.02 9.01 2.88
C ILE A 199 -17.52 8.99 2.61
N LEU A 200 -17.98 9.58 1.49
CA LEU A 200 -19.38 9.50 1.10
C LEU A 200 -19.83 8.05 0.87
N GLN A 201 -18.99 7.23 0.25
CA GLN A 201 -19.27 5.80 0.05
C GLN A 201 -19.36 5.04 1.38
N ILE A 202 -18.46 5.29 2.33
CA ILE A 202 -18.51 4.70 3.68
C ILE A 202 -19.81 5.10 4.39
N LYS A 203 -20.18 6.39 4.32
CA LYS A 203 -21.43 6.86 4.93
C LYS A 203 -22.65 6.19 4.31
N SER A 204 -22.70 6.06 2.98
CA SER A 204 -23.81 5.39 2.30
C SER A 204 -23.90 3.90 2.62
N CYS A 205 -22.77 3.20 2.80
CA CYS A 205 -22.74 1.81 3.28
C CYS A 205 -23.29 1.68 4.71
N TYR A 206 -23.03 2.66 5.58
CA TYR A 206 -23.52 2.64 6.96
C TYR A 206 -25.01 3.01 7.07
N ASP A 207 -25.48 3.91 6.21
CA ASP A 207 -26.88 4.36 6.15
C ASP A 207 -27.80 3.36 5.40
N GLY A 208 -27.28 2.23 4.89
CA GLY A 208 -28.07 1.15 4.28
C GLY A 208 -28.75 1.52 2.96
N THR A 209 -28.19 2.47 2.20
CA THR A 209 -28.76 2.87 0.91
C THR A 209 -28.30 1.91 -0.20
N ASN A 210 -29.24 1.21 -0.84
CA ASN A 210 -29.07 0.15 -1.87
C ASN A 210 -28.19 0.50 -3.10
N ALA A 211 -27.61 1.70 -3.18
CA ALA A 211 -26.81 2.13 -4.33
C ALA A 211 -25.40 1.52 -4.38
N TYR A 212 -24.86 1.03 -3.26
CA TYR A 212 -23.47 0.54 -3.14
C TYR A 212 -23.32 -0.83 -2.46
N GLU A 213 -24.41 -1.57 -2.27
CA GLU A 213 -24.45 -2.84 -1.52
C GLU A 213 -23.41 -3.87 -2.01
N ASN A 214 -23.14 -3.92 -3.31
CA ASN A 214 -22.14 -4.81 -3.92
C ASN A 214 -20.68 -4.39 -3.70
N MET A 215 -20.41 -3.16 -3.21
CA MET A 215 -19.08 -2.68 -2.84
C MET A 215 -18.85 -2.69 -1.32
N CYS A 216 -19.93 -2.76 -0.53
CA CYS A 216 -19.86 -2.86 0.93
C CYS A 216 -19.64 -4.32 1.39
N ASN A 217 -20.00 -5.32 0.57
CA ASN A 217 -19.76 -6.75 0.82
C ASN A 217 -18.42 -7.23 0.29
#